data_AF-A0A2V8F9C2-F1
#
_entry.id   AF-A0A2V8F9C2-F1
#
_cell.length_a   1.000
_cell.length_b   1.000
_cell.length_c   1.000
_cell.angle_alpha   90.00
_cell.angle_beta   90.00
_cell.angle_gamma   90.00
#
_symmetry.space_group_name_H-M   'P 1'
#
loop_
_entity.id
_entity.type
_entity.pdbx_description
1 polymer ?
#
loop_
_entity_poly.entity_id
_entity_poly.type
_entity_poly.pdbx_seq_one_letter_code
_entity_poly.pdbx_strand_id
1 'polypeptide(L)'
;MALPLAGGQDLLGRMKDYVATPDRLVNVKGLDAAIAATADGGLKIGSAVKIVDLAENAQVAKLYAAVAHAAGEVGTPQIRNQGTVGGNINQRPRCWYFRNEEFLCFKKGGNRCFATTGENQYHAIFGNDGPSHIVHPSSLAVPFVAYGA
;
A
#
# COMPACT_ATOMS: atom_id res chain seq x y z
N MET A 1 -20.92 -1.48 0.20
CA MET A 1 -19.82 -2.23 -0.46
C MET A 1 -18.93 -2.89 0.59
N ALA A 2 -18.41 -4.10 0.33
CA ALA A 2 -17.50 -4.81 1.25
C ALA A 2 -16.02 -4.49 0.93
N LEU A 3 -15.17 -4.36 1.95
CA LEU A 3 -13.72 -4.15 1.78
C LEU A 3 -12.90 -5.20 2.56
N PRO A 4 -11.74 -5.64 2.02
CA PRO A 4 -10.84 -6.55 2.72
C PRO A 4 -10.09 -5.84 3.86
N LEU A 5 -9.90 -6.55 4.97
CA LEU A 5 -9.16 -6.11 6.15
C LEU A 5 -8.05 -7.11 6.49
N ALA A 6 -6.80 -6.66 6.36
CA ALA A 6 -5.61 -7.39 6.81
C ALA A 6 -5.05 -6.77 8.10
N GLY A 7 -3.89 -6.10 8.04
CA GLY A 7 -3.28 -5.41 9.18
C GLY A 7 -4.06 -4.17 9.68
N GLY A 8 -4.84 -3.53 8.81
CA GLY A 8 -5.74 -2.42 9.15
C GLY A 8 -5.12 -1.02 9.21
N GLN A 9 -3.80 -0.87 9.06
CA GLN A 9 -3.08 0.41 9.22
C GLN A 9 -3.55 1.50 8.25
N ASP A 10 -3.89 1.13 7.01
CA ASP A 10 -4.45 2.08 6.05
C ASP A 10 -5.97 2.20 6.16
N LEU A 11 -6.69 1.07 6.12
CA LEU A 11 -8.14 1.06 6.03
C LEU A 11 -8.80 1.63 7.31
N LEU A 12 -8.35 1.22 8.50
CA LEU A 12 -8.95 1.71 9.75
C LEU A 12 -8.70 3.21 9.94
N GLY A 13 -7.57 3.74 9.50
CA GLY A 13 -7.33 5.18 9.46
C GLY A 13 -8.35 5.87 8.57
N ARG A 14 -8.51 5.41 7.31
CA ARG A 14 -9.51 5.97 6.39
C ARG A 14 -10.94 5.87 6.89
N MET A 15 -11.27 4.85 7.67
CA MET A 15 -12.60 4.72 8.28
C MET A 15 -12.82 5.74 9.40
N LYS A 16 -11.80 5.98 10.24
CA LYS A 16 -11.86 7.00 11.29
C LYS A 16 -11.94 8.42 10.72
N ASP A 17 -11.28 8.65 9.59
CA ASP A 17 -11.31 9.91 8.84
C ASP A 17 -12.55 10.02 7.92
N TYR A 18 -13.50 9.08 8.00
CA TYR A 18 -14.70 8.99 7.13
C TYR A 18 -14.44 9.00 5.61
N VAL A 19 -13.19 8.79 5.18
CA VAL A 19 -12.78 8.63 3.78
C VAL A 19 -13.26 7.30 3.20
N ALA A 20 -13.44 6.27 4.05
CA ALA A 20 -13.98 4.98 3.66
C ALA A 20 -15.08 4.52 4.62
N THR A 21 -16.27 4.26 4.09
CA THR A 21 -17.45 3.84 4.87
C THR A 21 -18.01 2.51 4.36
N PRO A 22 -17.24 1.40 4.44
CA PRO A 22 -17.72 0.11 3.97
C PRO A 22 -18.82 -0.46 4.87
N ASP A 23 -19.86 -1.05 4.28
CA ASP A 23 -20.93 -1.73 5.03
C ASP A 23 -20.44 -3.04 5.66
N ARG A 24 -19.38 -3.64 5.10
CA ARG A 24 -18.80 -4.89 5.57
C ARG A 24 -17.27 -4.89 5.47
N LEU A 25 -16.64 -5.47 6.48
CA LEU A 25 -15.21 -5.79 6.48
C LEU A 25 -15.01 -7.31 6.36
N VAL A 26 -14.14 -7.72 5.44
CA VAL A 26 -13.79 -9.13 5.24
C VAL A 26 -12.39 -9.35 5.79
N ASN A 27 -12.26 -10.10 6.87
CA ASN A 27 -10.95 -10.43 7.44
C ASN A 27 -10.20 -11.40 6.50
N VAL A 28 -9.06 -10.96 5.96
CA VAL A 28 -8.25 -11.73 5.01
C VAL A 28 -6.92 -12.19 5.61
N LYS A 29 -6.76 -12.14 6.94
CA LYS A 29 -5.54 -12.60 7.62
C LYS A 29 -5.27 -14.10 7.48
N GLY A 30 -6.28 -14.89 7.11
CA GLY A 30 -6.15 -16.34 6.86
C GLY A 30 -5.72 -16.73 5.45
N LEU A 31 -5.41 -15.77 4.58
CA LEU A 31 -4.86 -16.04 3.25
C LEU A 31 -3.38 -16.47 3.33
N ASP A 32 -2.81 -16.82 2.17
CA ASP A 32 -1.41 -17.25 2.03
C ASP A 32 -0.44 -16.24 2.69
N ALA A 33 0.28 -16.72 3.70
CA ALA A 33 1.28 -15.99 4.46
C ALA A 33 2.69 -16.61 4.32
N ALA A 34 2.90 -17.47 3.32
CA ALA A 34 4.19 -18.10 3.06
C ALA A 34 5.05 -17.28 2.08
N ILE A 35 6.36 -17.42 2.22
CA ILE A 35 7.35 -17.08 1.19
C ILE A 35 7.94 -18.40 0.73
N ALA A 36 7.84 -18.71 -0.56
CA ALA A 36 8.27 -20.00 -1.09
C ALA A 36 9.03 -19.82 -2.41
N ALA A 37 10.06 -20.64 -2.63
CA ALA A 37 10.73 -20.71 -3.92
C ALA A 37 9.79 -21.25 -5.01
N THR A 38 9.91 -20.69 -6.21
CA THR A 38 9.17 -21.16 -7.39
C THR A 38 10.08 -22.00 -8.27
N ALA A 39 9.48 -22.83 -9.14
CA ALA A 39 10.21 -23.77 -9.99
C ALA A 39 11.13 -23.09 -11.02
N ASP A 40 10.82 -21.85 -11.38
CA ASP A 40 11.60 -20.97 -12.26
C ASP A 40 12.70 -20.19 -11.53
N GLY A 41 12.92 -20.47 -10.24
CA GLY A 41 13.99 -19.87 -9.45
C GLY A 41 13.66 -18.53 -8.78
N GLY A 42 12.39 -18.09 -8.86
CA GLY A 42 11.89 -16.91 -8.15
C GLY A 42 11.37 -17.19 -6.75
N LEU A 43 10.64 -16.22 -6.20
CA LEU A 43 9.91 -16.34 -4.94
C LEU A 43 8.43 -16.00 -5.13
N LYS A 44 7.55 -16.85 -4.60
CA LYS A 44 6.14 -16.54 -4.38
C LYS A 44 6.00 -15.96 -2.99
N ILE A 45 5.48 -14.74 -2.90
CA ILE A 45 5.22 -14.04 -1.63
C ILE A 45 3.70 -13.98 -1.41
N GLY A 46 3.23 -14.64 -0.36
CA GLY A 46 1.83 -14.63 0.03
C GLY A 46 1.34 -13.22 0.42
N SER A 47 0.09 -12.89 0.06
CA SER A 47 -0.47 -11.56 0.34
C SER A 47 -0.59 -11.23 1.83
N ALA A 48 -0.70 -12.25 2.70
CA ALA A 48 -0.81 -12.11 4.14
C ALA A 48 0.54 -12.16 4.88
N VAL A 49 1.66 -12.36 4.16
CA VAL A 49 3.03 -12.25 4.71
C VAL A 49 3.17 -10.93 5.44
N LYS A 50 3.68 -10.95 6.68
CA LYS A 50 3.94 -9.72 7.43
C LYS A 50 5.13 -8.99 6.84
N ILE A 51 5.08 -7.67 6.92
CA ILE A 51 6.16 -6.84 6.37
C ILE A 51 7.47 -7.07 7.13
N VAL A 52 7.40 -7.32 8.43
CA VAL A 52 8.57 -7.71 9.24
C VAL A 52 9.18 -9.02 8.74
N ASP A 53 8.36 -10.05 8.53
CA ASP A 53 8.83 -11.36 8.04
C ASP A 53 9.45 -11.24 6.64
N LEU A 54 8.89 -10.38 5.78
CA LEU A 54 9.48 -10.10 4.47
C LEU A 54 10.84 -9.40 4.57
N ALA A 55 10.98 -8.43 5.49
CA ALA A 55 12.21 -7.68 5.70
C ALA A 55 13.35 -8.55 6.26
N GLU A 56 13.00 -9.51 7.13
CA GLU A 56 13.96 -10.38 7.82
C GLU A 56 14.20 -11.71 7.10
N ASN A 57 13.50 -11.99 6.00
CA ASN A 57 13.65 -13.25 5.28
C ASN A 57 15.01 -13.33 4.57
N ALA A 58 15.83 -14.31 4.97
CA ALA A 58 17.18 -14.50 4.43
C ALA A 58 17.21 -14.77 2.92
N GLN A 59 16.23 -15.49 2.36
CA GLN A 59 16.17 -15.73 0.91
C GLN A 59 15.79 -14.46 0.15
N VAL A 60 14.85 -13.66 0.67
CA VAL A 60 14.49 -12.36 0.08
C VAL A 60 15.68 -11.40 0.16
N ALA A 61 16.38 -11.32 1.30
CA ALA A 61 17.56 -10.48 1.43
C ALA A 61 18.69 -10.88 0.47
N LYS A 62 18.86 -12.19 0.23
CA LYS A 62 19.88 -12.73 -0.69
C LYS A 62 19.54 -12.50 -2.16
N LEU A 63 18.30 -12.74 -2.56
CA LEU A 63 17.89 -12.75 -3.97
C LEU A 63 17.27 -11.43 -4.44
N TYR A 64 16.61 -10.71 -3.53
CA TYR A 64 15.84 -9.49 -3.79
C TYR A 64 16.12 -8.43 -2.72
N ALA A 65 17.39 -8.08 -2.54
CA ALA A 65 17.84 -7.16 -1.48
C ALA A 65 17.06 -5.82 -1.44
N ALA A 66 16.66 -5.28 -2.60
CA ALA A 66 15.86 -4.06 -2.66
C ALA A 66 14.45 -4.22 -2.07
N VAL A 67 13.85 -5.42 -2.18
CA VAL A 67 12.57 -5.73 -1.53
C VAL A 67 12.74 -5.81 -0.02
N ALA A 68 13.75 -6.54 0.47
CA ALA A 68 14.02 -6.66 1.91
C ALA A 68 14.29 -5.28 2.54
N HIS A 69 15.10 -4.46 1.89
CA HIS A 69 15.40 -3.09 2.34
C HIS A 69 14.13 -2.22 2.35
N ALA A 70 13.37 -2.20 1.25
CA ALA A 70 12.13 -1.42 1.19
C ALA A 70 11.08 -1.86 2.23
N ALA A 71 11.04 -3.15 2.57
CA ALA A 71 10.21 -3.70 3.63
C ALA A 71 10.61 -3.15 5.01
N GLY A 72 11.92 -3.08 5.29
CA GLY A 72 12.48 -2.50 6.51
C GLY A 72 12.13 -1.03 6.71
N GLU A 73 12.01 -0.27 5.63
CA GLU A 73 11.67 1.16 5.65
C GLU A 73 10.16 1.45 5.75
N VAL A 74 9.29 0.44 5.73
CA VAL A 74 7.84 0.67 5.84
C VAL A 74 7.47 1.15 7.24
N GLY A 75 7.13 2.42 7.38
CA GLY A 75 6.55 2.97 8.61
C GLY A 75 7.39 2.67 9.85
N THR A 76 6.75 2.30 10.95
CA THR A 76 7.43 1.93 12.21
C THR A 76 7.46 0.41 12.41
N PRO A 77 8.29 -0.12 13.33
CA PRO A 77 8.30 -1.55 13.65
C PRO A 77 6.92 -2.11 14.01
N GLN A 78 6.11 -1.37 14.77
CA GLN A 78 4.74 -1.77 15.14
C GLN A 78 3.82 -1.86 13.92
N ILE A 79 3.97 -0.93 12.96
CA ILE A 79 3.27 -0.99 11.69
C ILE A 79 3.69 -2.23 10.90
N ARG A 80 4.99 -2.55 10.84
CA ARG A 80 5.50 -3.74 10.11
C ARG A 80 5.06 -5.05 10.71
N ASN A 81 5.01 -5.16 12.04
CA ASN A 81 4.58 -6.37 12.74
C ASN A 81 3.10 -6.69 12.49
N GLN A 82 2.29 -5.68 12.20
CA GLN A 82 0.87 -5.87 11.92
C GLN A 82 0.54 -5.83 10.43
N GLY A 83 1.28 -5.06 9.65
CA GLY A 83 1.07 -4.84 8.22
C GLY A 83 1.40 -6.07 7.40
N THR A 84 0.73 -6.22 6.28
CA THR A 84 0.89 -7.33 5.34
C THR A 84 1.33 -6.83 3.98
N VAL A 85 2.03 -7.64 3.19
CA VAL A 85 2.47 -7.30 1.81
C VAL A 85 1.30 -6.83 0.96
N GLY A 86 0.22 -7.60 0.88
CA GLY A 86 -0.97 -7.25 0.10
C GLY A 86 -1.62 -5.94 0.57
N GLY A 87 -1.70 -5.73 1.89
CA GLY A 87 -2.18 -4.48 2.48
C GLY A 87 -1.29 -3.27 2.17
N ASN A 88 0.03 -3.44 2.10
CA ASN A 88 0.96 -2.36 1.76
C ASN A 88 0.85 -1.96 0.29
N ILE A 89 0.73 -2.93 -0.62
CA ILE A 89 0.56 -2.67 -2.07
C ILE A 89 -0.79 -1.99 -2.32
N ASN A 90 -1.84 -2.34 -1.57
CA ASN A 90 -3.18 -1.76 -1.75
C ASN A 90 -3.46 -0.50 -0.91
N GLN A 91 -2.44 0.06 -0.26
CA GLN A 91 -2.62 1.25 0.57
C GLN A 91 -2.96 2.47 -0.30
N ARG A 92 -3.75 3.39 0.24
CA ARG A 92 -4.22 4.55 -0.52
C ARG A 92 -3.25 5.75 -0.43
N PRO A 93 -3.30 6.68 -1.40
CA PRO A 93 -2.46 7.88 -1.40
C PRO A 93 -2.52 8.68 -0.10
N ARG A 94 -1.45 9.42 0.20
CA ARG A 94 -1.36 10.34 1.35
C ARG A 94 -1.72 11.78 0.99
N CYS A 95 -2.29 12.01 -0.20
CA CYS A 95 -2.80 13.32 -0.63
C CYS A 95 -3.72 13.93 0.43
N TRP A 96 -3.42 15.14 0.88
CA TRP A 96 -4.18 15.89 1.88
C TRP A 96 -5.66 16.04 1.52
N TYR A 97 -5.99 16.29 0.25
CA TYR A 97 -7.38 16.39 -0.23
C TYR A 97 -8.11 15.05 -0.31
N PHE A 98 -7.38 13.95 -0.47
CA PHE A 98 -7.97 12.62 -0.42
C PHE A 98 -8.21 12.20 1.04
N ARG A 99 -7.29 12.55 1.95
CA ARG A 99 -7.31 12.15 3.36
C ARG A 99 -8.20 13.01 4.26
N ASN A 100 -8.50 14.24 3.85
CA ASN A 100 -9.44 15.10 4.56
C ASN A 100 -10.87 14.84 4.05
N GLU A 101 -11.83 14.59 4.95
CA GLU A 101 -13.23 14.33 4.62
C GLU A 101 -13.94 15.47 3.88
N GLU A 102 -13.60 16.72 4.18
CA GLU A 102 -14.25 17.94 3.67
C GLU A 102 -14.10 18.12 2.14
N PHE A 103 -13.07 17.55 1.54
CA PHE A 103 -12.77 17.72 0.12
C PHE A 103 -13.34 16.59 -0.75
N LEU A 104 -14.41 16.80 -1.51
CA LEU A 104 -14.89 15.78 -2.46
C LEU A 104 -14.04 15.74 -3.75
N CYS A 105 -12.86 15.11 -3.71
CA CYS A 105 -11.94 15.00 -4.85
C CYS A 105 -12.27 13.81 -5.78
N PHE A 106 -11.69 13.78 -6.99
CA PHE A 106 -11.86 12.68 -7.97
C PHE A 106 -11.70 11.28 -7.37
N LYS A 107 -10.71 11.09 -6.49
CA LYS A 107 -10.43 9.77 -5.90
C LYS A 107 -11.47 9.33 -4.86
N LYS A 108 -12.32 10.25 -4.39
CA LYS A 108 -13.50 10.03 -3.54
C LYS A 108 -14.83 10.09 -4.32
N GLY A 109 -14.78 10.14 -5.66
CA GLY A 109 -15.98 10.19 -6.51
C GLY A 109 -16.46 11.61 -6.85
N GLY A 110 -15.72 12.65 -6.47
CA GLY A 110 -15.95 14.01 -6.95
C GLY A 110 -15.51 14.22 -8.40
N ASN A 111 -15.56 15.47 -8.85
CA ASN A 111 -15.26 15.87 -10.23
C ASN A 111 -14.05 16.83 -10.34
N ARG A 112 -13.24 16.95 -9.27
CA ARG A 112 -12.10 17.88 -9.21
C ARG A 112 -10.87 17.28 -8.53
N CYS A 113 -9.68 17.64 -9.02
CA CYS A 113 -8.43 17.50 -8.29
C CYS A 113 -8.07 18.86 -7.69
N PHE A 114 -7.97 18.93 -6.36
CA PHE A 114 -7.61 20.17 -5.69
C PHE A 114 -6.11 20.44 -5.73
N ALA A 115 -5.29 19.42 -5.97
CA ALA A 115 -3.83 19.55 -6.08
C ALA A 115 -3.37 20.26 -7.37
N THR A 116 -4.23 20.39 -8.37
CA THR A 116 -3.87 21.06 -9.63
C THR A 116 -3.54 22.54 -9.42
N THR A 117 -4.30 23.22 -8.54
CA THR A 117 -4.13 24.66 -8.26
C THR A 117 -3.89 24.96 -6.78
N GLY A 118 -3.88 23.93 -5.93
CA GLY A 118 -3.64 24.04 -4.49
C GLY A 118 -2.28 23.46 -4.11
N GLU A 119 -2.15 23.08 -2.84
CA GLU A 119 -0.93 22.51 -2.28
C GLU A 119 -0.60 21.16 -2.90
N ASN A 120 0.56 21.09 -3.56
CA ASN A 120 0.94 19.93 -4.36
C ASN A 120 2.37 19.46 -4.19
N GLN A 121 3.09 19.92 -3.15
CA GLN A 121 4.49 19.56 -2.89
C GLN A 121 4.78 18.04 -2.86
N TYR A 122 3.79 17.19 -2.53
CA TYR A 122 3.91 15.73 -2.48
C TYR A 122 3.12 14.99 -3.58
N HIS A 123 2.78 15.67 -4.67
CA HIS A 123 2.03 15.10 -5.79
C HIS A 123 2.93 14.64 -6.94
N ALA A 124 2.37 13.86 -7.85
CA ALA A 124 3.14 13.22 -8.91
C ALA A 124 3.67 14.24 -9.92
N ILE A 125 4.96 14.11 -10.25
CA ILE A 125 5.64 14.84 -11.34
C ILE A 125 5.80 14.01 -12.62
N PHE A 126 5.56 12.69 -12.53
CA PHE A 126 5.57 11.77 -13.66
C PHE A 126 4.25 11.00 -13.71
N GLY A 127 3.80 10.64 -14.92
CA GLY A 127 2.57 9.86 -15.13
C GLY A 127 1.32 10.53 -14.57
N ASN A 128 1.26 11.87 -14.64
CA ASN A 128 0.23 12.67 -13.98
C ASN A 128 -0.78 13.31 -14.94
N ASP A 129 -0.81 12.90 -16.21
CA ASP A 129 -1.71 13.43 -17.26
C ASP A 129 -3.20 13.12 -17.01
N GLY A 130 -3.50 12.27 -16.04
CA GLY A 130 -4.85 11.92 -15.63
C GLY A 130 -5.53 12.99 -14.76
N PRO A 131 -6.81 12.79 -14.43
CA PRO A 131 -7.60 13.74 -13.63
C PRO A 131 -7.17 13.82 -12.15
N SER A 132 -6.16 13.07 -11.70
CA SER A 132 -5.73 13.04 -10.30
C SER A 132 -4.22 12.82 -10.18
N HIS A 133 -3.53 13.77 -9.56
CA HIS A 133 -2.06 13.79 -9.49
C HIS A 133 -1.51 13.09 -8.23
N ILE A 134 -2.13 11.98 -7.80
CA ILE A 134 -1.74 11.23 -6.60
C ILE A 134 -0.40 10.49 -6.78
N VAL A 135 0.32 10.27 -5.68
CA VAL A 135 1.46 9.35 -5.62
C VAL A 135 1.04 8.06 -4.92
N HIS A 136 1.48 6.92 -5.44
CA HIS A 136 1.35 5.64 -4.75
C HIS A 136 2.40 5.56 -3.62
N PRO A 137 2.02 5.46 -2.34
CA PRO A 137 2.96 5.68 -1.23
C PRO A 137 3.67 4.41 -0.76
N SER A 138 3.49 3.28 -1.46
CA SER A 138 4.13 2.01 -1.09
C SER A 138 5.60 2.00 -1.49
N SER A 139 6.49 1.92 -0.50
CA SER A 139 7.90 1.63 -0.73
C SER A 139 8.11 0.22 -1.31
N LEU A 140 7.27 -0.76 -0.97
CA LEU A 140 7.36 -2.14 -1.47
C LEU A 140 6.98 -2.28 -2.95
N ALA A 141 6.00 -1.51 -3.41
CA ALA A 141 5.56 -1.59 -4.81
C ALA A 141 6.68 -1.19 -5.78
N VAL A 142 7.59 -0.31 -5.38
CA VAL A 142 8.69 0.17 -6.23
C VAL A 142 9.64 -0.97 -6.65
N PRO A 143 10.30 -1.70 -5.73
CA PRO A 143 11.15 -2.82 -6.11
C PRO A 143 10.36 -3.98 -6.73
N PHE A 144 9.11 -4.21 -6.34
CA PHE A 144 8.29 -5.22 -7.01
C PHE A 144 8.11 -4.92 -8.51
N VAL A 145 7.75 -3.69 -8.85
CA VAL A 145 7.67 -3.27 -10.26
C VAL A 145 9.04 -3.37 -10.94
N ALA A 146 10.13 -2.97 -10.27
CA ALA A 146 11.49 -3.06 -10.82
C ALA A 146 11.93 -4.51 -11.13
N TYR A 147 11.46 -5.48 -10.35
CA TYR A 147 11.71 -6.91 -10.57
C TYR A 147 10.67 -7.58 -11.50
N GLY A 148 9.69 -6.84 -12.02
CA GLY A 148 8.67 -7.37 -12.91
C GLY A 148 7.63 -8.27 -12.23
N ALA A 149 7.38 -8.05 -10.94
CA ALA A 149 6.37 -8.77 -10.17
C ALA A 149 4.93 -8.30 -10.43
#